data_AF-A0A7Y6UGK8-F1
#
_entry.id   AF-A0A7Y6UGK8-F1
#
_cell.length_a   1.000
_cell.length_b   1.000
_cell.length_c   1.000
_cell.angle_alpha   90.00
_cell.angle_beta   90.00
_cell.angle_gamma   90.00
#
_symmetry.space_group_name_H-M   'P 1'
#
loop_
_entity.id
_entity.type
_entity.pdbx_description
1 polymer ?
#
loop_
_entity_poly.entity_id
_entity_poly.type
_entity_poly.pdbx_seq_one_letter_code
_entity_poly.pdbx_strand_id
1 'polypeptide(L)'
;MNTRVWIAMAVALASASCKDKGTQAGDKTVAKLTAFRDEMCACKDAACAQEVSKRMTTWNADQARGGTPTLSEAEGKAAQKVSDELGTCMLKALSSGSGAPTDIASGAANSAPGSGVDTTPPEGSAGSSSAGGEIPQECKDYKAAVERIQTCDAVPQAARDTLRASFDKASAGWEKLGSREHLKPSCKSATDAVVAVGRQKCGWGSGS
;
A
#
# COMPACT_ATOMS: atom_id res chain seq x y z
N MET A 1 -11.60 12.79 40.93
CA MET A 1 -12.92 13.40 41.13
C MET A 1 -13.12 14.44 40.04
N ASN A 2 -14.05 14.21 39.10
CA ASN A 2 -14.82 15.26 38.41
C ASN A 2 -15.99 14.59 37.65
N THR A 3 -17.11 14.60 38.37
CA THR A 3 -18.54 14.56 37.98
C THR A 3 -18.83 14.87 36.51
N ARG A 4 -19.52 13.99 35.76
CA ARG A 4 -20.99 13.81 35.71
C ARG A 4 -21.76 15.13 35.58
N VAL A 5 -22.41 15.36 34.43
CA VAL A 5 -23.84 15.75 34.29
C VAL A 5 -24.18 16.09 32.82
N TRP A 6 -25.02 15.24 32.21
CA TRP A 6 -26.11 15.50 31.23
C TRP A 6 -25.77 16.17 29.87
N ILE A 7 -26.25 15.69 28.72
CA ILE A 7 -27.65 15.72 28.28
C ILE A 7 -27.94 14.62 27.24
N ALA A 8 -29.11 14.03 27.37
CA ALA A 8 -29.76 13.16 26.42
C ALA A 8 -30.15 13.89 25.13
N MET A 9 -29.82 13.31 23.97
CA MET A 9 -30.61 13.47 22.77
C MET A 9 -30.87 12.09 22.16
N ALA A 10 -32.09 11.63 22.37
CA ALA A 10 -32.66 10.48 21.70
C ALA A 10 -32.85 10.81 20.22
N VAL A 11 -32.09 10.15 19.35
CA VAL A 11 -32.43 10.00 17.94
C VAL A 11 -32.80 8.55 17.73
N ALA A 12 -34.11 8.31 17.66
CA ALA A 12 -34.67 7.06 17.17
C ALA A 12 -34.38 6.96 15.66
N LEU A 13 -33.42 6.12 15.29
CA LEU A 13 -33.31 5.57 13.94
C LEU A 13 -33.38 4.06 14.03
N ALA A 14 -34.57 3.55 13.76
CA ALA A 14 -34.87 2.16 13.53
C ALA A 14 -33.98 1.60 12.40
N SER A 15 -32.95 0.86 12.79
CA SER A 15 -32.27 -0.16 11.97
C SER A 15 -31.91 -1.33 12.91
N ALA A 16 -32.93 -1.81 13.61
CA ALA A 16 -32.87 -3.02 14.41
C ALA A 16 -33.05 -4.24 13.49
N SER A 17 -31.96 -4.67 12.86
CA SER A 17 -31.69 -6.08 12.50
C SER A 17 -30.27 -6.15 11.92
N CYS A 18 -29.35 -6.79 12.66
CA CYS A 18 -27.91 -6.96 12.42
C CYS A 18 -26.95 -5.83 12.89
N LYS A 19 -27.01 -5.37 14.15
CA LYS A 19 -26.13 -4.27 14.64
C LYS A 19 -25.57 -4.41 16.07
N ASP A 20 -24.99 -5.55 16.44
CA ASP A 20 -24.24 -5.64 17.72
C ASP A 20 -22.97 -6.51 17.70
N LYS A 21 -22.67 -7.23 16.61
CA LYS A 21 -21.44 -8.05 16.51
C LYS A 21 -20.38 -7.50 15.55
N GLY A 22 -20.69 -6.47 14.77
CA GLY A 22 -19.77 -5.89 13.78
C GLY A 22 -18.79 -4.87 14.34
N THR A 23 -19.23 -4.01 15.26
CA THR A 23 -18.42 -2.86 15.74
C THR A 23 -17.25 -3.28 16.62
N GLN A 24 -17.40 -4.36 17.39
CA GLN A 24 -16.38 -4.76 18.36
C GLN A 24 -15.11 -5.39 17.74
N ALA A 25 -15.19 -5.85 16.49
CA ALA A 25 -14.06 -6.47 15.81
C ALA A 25 -13.09 -5.43 15.21
N GLY A 26 -13.63 -4.32 14.69
CA GLY A 26 -12.81 -3.25 14.14
C GLY A 26 -12.12 -2.43 15.22
N ASP A 27 -12.78 -2.15 16.36
CA ASP A 27 -12.15 -1.51 17.52
C ASP A 27 -10.89 -2.25 18.02
N LYS A 28 -10.98 -3.58 18.14
CA LYS A 28 -9.84 -4.43 18.55
C LYS A 28 -8.71 -4.43 17.51
N THR A 29 -9.07 -4.36 16.24
CA THR A 29 -8.12 -4.31 15.11
C THR A 29 -7.32 -3.01 15.14
N VAL A 30 -8.00 -1.87 15.24
CA VAL A 30 -7.37 -0.54 15.32
C VAL A 30 -6.53 -0.40 16.59
N ALA A 31 -7.03 -0.88 17.73
CA ALA A 31 -6.28 -0.87 18.99
C ALA A 31 -4.98 -1.71 18.89
N LYS A 32 -5.01 -2.85 18.21
CA LYS A 32 -3.82 -3.69 18.05
C LYS A 32 -2.81 -3.10 17.08
N LEU A 33 -3.26 -2.50 15.97
CA LEU A 33 -2.39 -1.74 15.06
C LEU A 33 -1.73 -0.55 15.77
N THR A 34 -2.49 0.15 16.62
CA THR A 34 -2.03 1.27 17.44
C THR A 34 -0.91 0.83 18.39
N ALA A 35 -1.07 -0.31 19.05
CA ALA A 35 -0.03 -0.89 19.91
C ALA A 35 1.23 -1.28 19.12
N PHE A 36 1.09 -1.89 17.93
CA PHE A 36 2.24 -2.19 17.08
C PHE A 36 2.98 -0.93 16.65
N ARG A 37 2.27 0.13 16.28
CA ARG A 37 2.88 1.44 16.01
C ARG A 37 3.66 1.92 17.23
N ASP A 38 3.07 1.93 18.42
CA ASP A 38 3.75 2.43 19.62
C ASP A 38 5.02 1.62 19.94
N GLU A 39 4.96 0.29 19.81
CA GLU A 39 6.12 -0.58 19.97
C GLU A 39 7.19 -0.29 18.90
N MET A 40 6.79 -0.12 17.63
CA MET A 40 7.70 0.23 16.52
C MET A 40 8.37 1.58 16.73
N CYS A 41 7.63 2.57 17.25
CA CYS A 41 8.15 3.91 17.55
C CYS A 41 9.07 3.91 18.78
N ALA A 42 8.85 2.98 19.72
CA ALA A 42 9.71 2.81 20.89
C ALA A 42 11.03 2.09 20.55
N CYS A 43 11.11 1.43 19.40
CA CYS A 43 12.32 0.76 18.96
C CYS A 43 13.47 1.74 18.71
N LYS A 44 14.63 1.41 19.28
CA LYS A 44 15.87 2.19 19.13
C LYS A 44 16.79 1.64 18.04
N ASP A 45 16.53 0.42 17.59
CA ASP A 45 17.37 -0.30 16.65
C ASP A 45 16.53 -1.14 15.68
N ALA A 46 17.20 -1.63 14.64
CA ALA A 46 16.58 -2.45 13.62
C ALA A 46 16.09 -3.80 14.17
N ALA A 47 16.77 -4.41 15.15
CA ALA A 47 16.38 -5.72 15.69
C ALA A 47 15.02 -5.65 16.40
N CYS A 48 14.80 -4.59 17.20
CA CYS A 48 13.50 -4.30 17.80
C CYS A 48 12.41 -4.13 16.72
N ALA A 49 12.68 -3.33 15.68
CA ALA A 49 11.71 -3.10 14.61
C ALA A 49 11.38 -4.39 13.83
N GLN A 50 12.37 -5.28 13.62
CA GLN A 50 12.17 -6.59 13.01
C GLN A 50 11.28 -7.50 13.86
N GLU A 51 11.47 -7.53 15.18
CA GLU A 51 10.60 -8.32 16.09
C GLU A 51 9.17 -7.77 16.18
N VAL A 52 8.98 -6.44 16.14
CA VAL A 52 7.65 -5.84 16.00
C VAL A 52 7.01 -6.24 14.67
N SER A 53 7.75 -6.15 13.57
CA SER A 53 7.27 -6.51 12.22
C SER A 53 6.87 -7.98 12.11
N LYS A 54 7.63 -8.89 12.73
CA LYS A 54 7.32 -10.31 12.81
C LYS A 54 6.02 -10.56 13.58
N ARG A 55 5.84 -9.92 14.74
CA ARG A 55 4.61 -10.03 15.53
C ARG A 55 3.40 -9.47 14.79
N MET A 56 3.57 -8.37 14.05
CA MET A 56 2.53 -7.82 13.20
C MET A 56 2.16 -8.80 12.06
N THR A 57 3.14 -9.48 11.46
CA THR A 57 2.90 -10.47 10.41
C THR A 57 2.16 -11.70 10.95
N THR A 58 2.56 -12.23 12.11
CA THR A 58 1.84 -13.33 12.78
C THR A 58 0.40 -12.93 13.10
N TRP A 59 0.20 -11.75 13.67
CA TRP A 59 -1.13 -11.24 13.97
C TRP A 59 -2.00 -11.05 12.72
N ASN A 60 -1.45 -10.54 11.60
CA ASN A 60 -2.16 -10.44 10.32
C ASN A 60 -2.57 -11.82 9.79
N ALA A 61 -1.71 -12.83 9.92
CA ALA A 61 -2.04 -14.20 9.53
C ALA A 61 -3.16 -14.79 10.40
N ASP A 62 -3.17 -14.50 11.70
CA ASP A 62 -4.27 -14.89 12.61
C ASP A 62 -5.58 -14.16 12.28
N GLN A 63 -5.53 -12.88 11.93
CA GLN A 63 -6.71 -12.11 11.48
C GLN A 63 -7.29 -12.69 10.19
N ALA A 64 -6.45 -13.08 9.22
CA ALA A 64 -6.91 -13.70 7.99
C ALA A 64 -7.66 -15.03 8.22
N ARG A 65 -7.32 -15.77 9.29
CA ARG A 65 -8.02 -17.00 9.69
C ARG A 65 -9.36 -16.72 10.38
N GLY A 66 -9.50 -15.55 11.01
CA GLY A 66 -10.74 -15.08 11.63
C GLY A 66 -11.76 -14.49 10.64
N GLY A 67 -11.40 -14.38 9.36
CA GLY A 67 -12.16 -13.67 8.33
C GLY A 67 -11.81 -12.18 8.29
N THR A 68 -11.88 -11.56 7.11
CA THR A 68 -11.57 -10.14 6.94
C THR A 68 -12.65 -9.29 7.61
N PRO A 69 -12.36 -8.57 8.71
CA PRO A 69 -13.35 -7.69 9.32
C PRO A 69 -13.67 -6.55 8.35
N THR A 70 -14.96 -6.33 8.08
CA THR A 70 -15.41 -5.14 7.37
C THR A 70 -15.24 -3.94 8.29
N LEU A 71 -14.18 -3.16 8.06
CA LEU A 71 -13.96 -1.89 8.76
C LEU A 71 -15.01 -0.88 8.28
N SER A 72 -15.64 -0.17 9.22
CA SER A 72 -16.40 1.02 8.90
C SER A 72 -15.50 2.11 8.34
N GLU A 73 -16.07 3.11 7.66
CA GLU A 73 -15.31 4.20 7.05
C GLU A 73 -14.44 4.98 8.08
N ALA A 74 -14.95 5.11 9.31
CA ALA A 74 -14.22 5.72 10.42
C ALA A 74 -13.02 4.86 10.88
N GLU A 75 -13.21 3.54 11.00
CA GLU A 75 -12.14 2.60 11.36
C GLU A 75 -11.10 2.48 10.25
N GLY A 76 -11.53 2.56 8.98
CA GLY A 76 -10.63 2.62 7.83
C GLY A 76 -9.70 3.83 7.88
N LYS A 77 -10.23 5.03 8.18
CA LYS A 77 -9.41 6.23 8.39
C LYS A 77 -8.47 6.11 9.58
N ALA A 78 -8.91 5.49 10.68
CA ALA A 78 -8.07 5.24 11.84
C ALA A 78 -6.92 4.27 11.51
N ALA A 79 -7.20 3.17 10.81
CA ALA A 79 -6.20 2.21 10.34
C ALA A 79 -5.21 2.84 9.35
N GLN A 80 -5.68 3.70 8.44
CA GLN A 80 -4.82 4.47 7.53
C GLN A 80 -3.85 5.37 8.30
N LYS A 81 -4.35 6.16 9.25
CA LYS A 81 -3.52 7.05 10.09
C LYS A 81 -2.47 6.28 10.88
N VAL A 82 -2.84 5.14 11.46
CA VAL A 82 -1.89 4.27 12.17
C VAL A 82 -0.83 3.72 11.21
N SER A 83 -1.19 3.37 9.97
CA SER A 83 -0.25 2.89 8.96
C SER A 83 0.76 3.97 8.55
N ASP A 84 0.32 5.22 8.38
CA ASP A 84 1.21 6.35 8.06
C ASP A 84 2.20 6.65 9.21
N GLU A 85 1.70 6.62 10.46
CA GLU A 85 2.53 6.78 11.65
C GLU A 85 3.51 5.61 11.84
N LEU A 86 3.07 4.38 11.58
CA LEU A 86 3.91 3.19 11.61
C LEU A 86 5.04 3.30 10.58
N GLY A 87 4.74 3.74 9.36
CA GLY A 87 5.75 3.99 8.32
C GLY A 87 6.76 5.06 8.74
N THR A 88 6.29 6.15 9.35
CA THR A 88 7.16 7.20 9.89
C THR A 88 8.09 6.67 10.99
N CYS A 89 7.57 5.85 11.90
CA CYS A 89 8.35 5.24 12.96
C CYS A 89 9.34 4.19 12.44
N MET A 90 8.97 3.43 11.43
CA MET A 90 9.87 2.50 10.75
C MET A 90 11.03 3.25 10.08
N LEU A 91 10.74 4.31 9.33
CA LEU A 91 11.76 5.17 8.72
C LEU A 91 12.67 5.77 9.78
N LYS A 92 12.12 6.22 10.92
CA LYS A 92 12.91 6.76 12.03
C LYS A 92 13.80 5.70 12.69
N ALA A 93 13.27 4.51 12.96
CA ALA A 93 14.02 3.41 13.56
C ALA A 93 15.18 2.95 12.64
N LEU A 94 14.93 2.86 11.33
CA LEU A 94 15.95 2.52 10.34
C LEU A 94 16.96 3.66 10.12
N SER A 95 16.51 4.92 10.12
CA SER A 95 17.39 6.09 9.99
C SER A 95 18.24 6.34 11.24
N SER A 96 17.79 5.88 12.41
CA SER A 96 18.55 6.02 13.67
C SER A 96 19.64 4.95 13.81
N GLY A 97 19.61 3.89 12.98
CA GLY A 97 20.60 2.81 12.95
C GLY A 97 21.74 3.02 11.95
N SER A 98 21.68 4.02 11.08
CA SER A 98 22.65 4.21 9.99
C SER A 98 23.87 5.02 10.43
N GLY A 99 24.72 4.39 11.22
CA GLY A 99 26.15 4.69 11.33
C GLY A 99 27.03 3.84 10.39
N ALA A 100 26.45 2.98 9.55
CA ALA A 100 27.17 2.21 8.55
C ALA A 100 26.32 1.96 7.30
N PRO A 101 26.88 2.10 6.08
CA PRO A 101 26.20 1.72 4.85
C PRO A 101 26.19 0.19 4.75
N THR A 102 25.12 -0.44 5.20
CA THR A 102 24.81 -1.81 4.77
C THR A 102 23.95 -1.74 3.51
N ASP A 103 24.53 -2.20 2.42
CA ASP A 103 23.85 -2.70 1.22
C ASP A 103 22.63 -3.56 1.60
N ILE A 104 21.44 -2.96 1.61
CA ILE A 104 20.19 -3.71 1.59
C ILE A 104 19.72 -3.78 0.14
N ALA A 105 20.28 -4.77 -0.55
CA ALA A 105 19.58 -5.47 -1.61
C ALA A 105 18.66 -6.53 -0.97
N SER A 106 17.44 -6.66 -1.49
CA SER A 106 16.32 -7.52 -1.04
C SER A 106 15.51 -6.93 0.12
N GLY A 107 14.24 -6.57 -0.02
CA GLY A 107 13.25 -6.86 -1.05
C GLY A 107 11.88 -7.03 -0.36
N ALA A 108 11.08 -5.96 -0.30
CA ALA A 108 9.65 -5.98 0.01
C ALA A 108 9.11 -4.53 -0.06
N ALA A 109 8.68 -4.09 -1.23
CA ALA A 109 7.97 -2.83 -1.40
C ALA A 109 6.47 -3.06 -1.14
N ASN A 110 5.97 -2.60 0.00
CA ASN A 110 4.58 -2.19 0.15
C ASN A 110 4.54 -0.65 0.13
N SER A 111 3.62 -0.15 -0.70
CA SER A 111 3.40 1.24 -1.09
C SER A 111 3.23 2.21 0.09
N ALA A 112 3.83 3.40 -0.04
CA ALA A 112 3.42 4.61 0.67
C ALA A 112 3.19 5.74 -0.36
N PRO A 113 2.09 6.51 -0.27
CA PRO A 113 1.86 7.68 -1.12
C PRO A 113 2.60 8.89 -0.53
N GLY A 114 3.55 9.44 -1.28
CA GLY A 114 4.27 10.65 -0.90
C GLY A 114 4.26 11.65 -2.04
N SER A 115 3.37 12.63 -1.93
CA SER A 115 3.35 13.84 -2.75
C SER A 115 4.62 14.66 -2.56
N GLY A 116 5.08 15.26 -3.65
CA GLY A 116 5.98 16.41 -3.66
C GLY A 116 7.41 16.11 -4.09
N VAL A 117 7.68 16.23 -5.39
CA VAL A 117 8.74 17.13 -5.88
C VAL A 117 8.49 17.46 -7.35
N ASP A 118 8.40 18.76 -7.57
CA ASP A 118 8.55 19.46 -8.83
C ASP A 118 9.98 19.26 -9.36
N THR A 119 10.15 18.69 -10.56
CA THR A 119 11.34 18.93 -11.40
C THR A 119 11.02 18.60 -12.86
N THR A 120 10.85 19.68 -13.62
CA THR A 120 11.23 19.91 -15.02
C THR A 120 11.42 18.68 -15.95
N PRO A 121 10.65 18.56 -17.05
CA PRO A 121 10.93 17.55 -18.07
C PRO A 121 12.21 17.88 -18.85
N PRO A 122 13.17 16.96 -19.03
CA PRO A 122 14.13 17.09 -20.12
C PRO A 122 13.43 16.70 -21.42
N GLU A 123 13.16 17.71 -22.23
CA GLU A 123 12.82 17.57 -23.64
C GLU A 123 14.09 17.08 -24.38
N GLY A 124 13.96 15.93 -25.05
CA GLY A 124 14.94 15.45 -26.02
C GLY A 124 15.87 14.34 -25.53
N SER A 125 15.59 13.11 -25.94
CA SER A 125 16.65 12.18 -26.36
C SER A 125 16.07 11.08 -27.24
N ALA A 126 16.07 11.35 -28.54
CA ALA A 126 15.95 10.31 -29.55
C ALA A 126 17.28 9.54 -29.61
N GLY A 127 17.19 8.21 -29.49
CA GLY A 127 18.26 7.29 -29.85
C GLY A 127 19.03 6.68 -28.67
N SER A 128 18.70 5.44 -28.33
CA SER A 128 19.71 4.38 -28.12
C SER A 128 19.01 3.05 -27.83
N SER A 129 18.79 2.29 -28.91
CA SER A 129 18.65 0.84 -28.82
C SER A 129 20.05 0.26 -28.66
N SER A 130 20.42 -0.26 -27.49
CA SER A 130 21.49 -1.26 -27.33
C SER A 130 21.56 -1.87 -25.92
N ALA A 131 21.50 -3.19 -25.89
CA ALA A 131 22.19 -4.09 -24.95
C ALA A 131 21.98 -3.95 -23.42
N GLY A 132 20.95 -3.24 -22.96
CA GLY A 132 20.42 -3.42 -21.60
C GLY A 132 19.51 -4.65 -21.59
N GLY A 133 19.68 -5.56 -20.62
CA GLY A 133 18.92 -6.81 -20.55
C GLY A 133 17.42 -6.61 -20.82
N GLU A 134 16.78 -7.54 -21.48
CA GLU A 134 15.35 -7.37 -21.78
C GLU A 134 14.55 -7.26 -20.47
N ILE A 135 13.58 -6.34 -20.40
CA ILE A 135 12.63 -6.27 -19.28
C ILE A 135 11.83 -7.59 -19.29
N PRO A 136 11.67 -8.27 -18.13
CA PRO A 136 10.91 -9.52 -18.07
C PRO A 136 9.51 -9.36 -18.67
N GLN A 137 9.00 -10.43 -19.29
CA GLN A 137 7.71 -10.40 -19.96
C GLN A 137 6.59 -9.92 -19.05
N GLU A 138 6.62 -10.30 -17.77
CA GLU A 138 5.64 -9.91 -16.75
C GLU A 138 5.58 -8.38 -16.56
N CYS A 139 6.71 -7.69 -16.71
CA CYS A 139 6.80 -6.23 -16.61
C CYS A 139 6.37 -5.55 -17.93
N LYS A 140 6.59 -6.20 -19.07
CA LYS A 140 6.01 -5.77 -20.36
C LYS A 140 4.48 -5.87 -20.32
N ASP A 141 3.95 -6.95 -19.76
CA ASP A 141 2.51 -7.14 -19.55
C ASP A 141 1.94 -6.11 -18.58
N TYR A 142 2.68 -5.77 -17.51
CA TYR A 142 2.29 -4.70 -16.59
C TYR A 142 2.16 -3.37 -17.31
N LYS A 143 3.16 -3.01 -18.13
CA LYS A 143 3.11 -1.79 -18.95
C LYS A 143 1.88 -1.78 -19.86
N ALA A 144 1.65 -2.88 -20.58
CA ALA A 144 0.50 -3.00 -21.47
C ALA A 144 -0.83 -2.88 -20.72
N ALA A 145 -0.94 -3.45 -19.51
CA ALA A 145 -2.13 -3.31 -18.67
C ALA A 145 -2.33 -1.86 -18.20
N VAL A 146 -1.26 -1.17 -17.79
CA VAL A 146 -1.31 0.25 -17.40
C VAL A 146 -1.73 1.12 -18.59
N GLU A 147 -1.19 0.89 -19.78
CA GLU A 147 -1.55 1.62 -21.00
C GLU A 147 -2.99 1.35 -21.41
N ARG A 148 -3.44 0.09 -21.31
CA ARG A 148 -4.83 -0.27 -21.58
C ARG A 148 -5.77 0.44 -20.60
N ILE A 149 -5.40 0.62 -19.33
CA ILE A 149 -6.30 1.27 -18.36
C ILE A 149 -6.44 2.77 -18.61
N GLN A 150 -5.47 3.39 -19.29
CA GLN A 150 -5.54 4.78 -19.70
C GLN A 150 -6.69 5.02 -20.68
N THR A 151 -7.08 4.00 -21.46
CA THR A 151 -8.18 4.09 -22.42
C THR A 151 -9.54 3.74 -21.80
N CYS A 152 -9.59 3.43 -20.51
CA CYS A 152 -10.82 3.08 -19.82
C CYS A 152 -11.45 4.27 -19.11
N ASP A 153 -12.49 4.84 -19.73
CA ASP A 153 -13.21 6.01 -19.17
C ASP A 153 -13.91 5.75 -17.84
N ALA A 154 -14.20 4.49 -17.52
CA ALA A 154 -14.82 4.08 -16.26
C ALA A 154 -13.89 4.19 -15.03
N VAL A 155 -12.58 4.33 -15.23
CA VAL A 155 -11.61 4.60 -14.15
C VAL A 155 -11.40 6.11 -14.08
N PRO A 156 -11.54 6.78 -12.92
CA PRO A 156 -11.33 8.23 -12.84
C PRO A 156 -9.97 8.68 -13.40
N GLN A 157 -9.93 9.77 -14.17
CA GLN A 157 -8.70 10.30 -14.81
C GLN A 157 -7.54 10.42 -13.81
N ALA A 158 -7.79 10.98 -12.62
CA ALA A 158 -6.79 11.11 -11.57
C ALA A 158 -6.15 9.76 -11.16
N ALA A 159 -6.93 8.67 -11.14
CA ALA A 159 -6.42 7.34 -10.82
C ALA A 159 -5.61 6.75 -11.99
N ARG A 160 -6.02 7.01 -13.24
CA ARG A 160 -5.27 6.62 -14.45
C ARG A 160 -3.92 7.32 -14.49
N ASP A 161 -3.90 8.63 -14.27
CA ASP A 161 -2.68 9.45 -14.22
C ASP A 161 -1.75 9.01 -13.09
N THR A 162 -2.31 8.76 -11.90
CA THR A 162 -1.53 8.28 -10.76
C THR A 162 -0.88 6.92 -11.05
N LEU A 163 -1.62 6.00 -11.68
CA LEU A 163 -1.08 4.69 -12.04
C LEU A 163 0.01 4.80 -13.13
N ARG A 164 -0.20 5.66 -14.12
CA ARG A 164 0.79 5.97 -15.17
C ARG A 164 2.07 6.55 -14.56
N ALA A 165 1.95 7.58 -13.74
CA ALA A 165 3.08 8.22 -13.07
C ALA A 165 3.83 7.24 -12.15
N SER A 166 3.10 6.37 -11.45
CA SER A 166 3.70 5.33 -10.61
C SER A 166 4.50 4.32 -11.45
N PHE A 167 3.96 3.89 -12.60
CA PHE A 167 4.66 3.02 -13.54
C PHE A 167 5.90 3.70 -14.12
N ASP A 168 5.79 4.95 -14.58
CA ASP A 168 6.90 5.69 -15.18
C ASP A 168 8.05 5.88 -14.15
N LYS A 169 7.71 6.22 -12.90
CA LYS A 169 8.69 6.32 -11.80
C LYS A 169 9.35 4.98 -11.49
N ALA A 170 8.58 3.89 -11.44
CA ALA A 170 9.12 2.56 -11.17
C ALA A 170 10.02 2.07 -12.31
N SER A 171 9.59 2.25 -13.56
CA SER A 171 10.29 1.77 -14.75
C SER A 171 11.59 2.52 -15.04
N ALA A 172 11.65 3.82 -14.73
CA ALA A 172 12.91 4.57 -14.74
C ALA A 172 13.97 4.00 -13.78
N GLY A 173 13.54 3.35 -12.69
CA GLY A 173 14.43 2.64 -11.77
C GLY A 173 14.99 1.34 -12.33
N TRP A 174 14.28 0.68 -13.25
CA TRP A 174 14.65 -0.65 -13.76
C TRP A 174 15.90 -0.64 -14.63
N GLU A 175 16.25 0.49 -15.24
CA GLU A 175 17.48 0.63 -16.04
C GLU A 175 18.73 0.61 -15.18
N LYS A 176 18.61 1.00 -13.91
CA LYS A 176 19.71 1.01 -12.94
C LYS A 176 19.91 -0.34 -12.24
N LEU A 177 18.96 -1.26 -12.43
CA LEU A 177 19.03 -2.61 -11.85
C LEU A 177 19.79 -3.52 -12.81
N GLY A 178 20.90 -4.11 -12.34
CA GLY A 178 21.71 -5.03 -13.14
C GLY A 178 20.90 -6.25 -13.60
N SER A 179 20.33 -7.00 -12.64
CA SER A 179 19.41 -8.11 -12.94
C SER A 179 17.97 -7.68 -12.69
N ARG A 180 17.08 -7.89 -13.66
CA ARG A 180 15.64 -7.58 -13.55
C ARG A 180 14.79 -8.79 -13.17
N GLU A 181 15.40 -9.96 -12.94
CA GLU A 181 14.69 -11.19 -12.59
C GLU A 181 13.86 -11.06 -11.31
N HIS A 182 14.35 -10.30 -10.33
CA HIS A 182 13.65 -10.06 -9.06
C HIS A 182 12.38 -9.20 -9.23
N LEU A 183 12.19 -8.55 -10.38
CA LEU A 183 11.00 -7.75 -10.67
C LEU A 183 9.80 -8.60 -11.10
N LYS A 184 10.02 -9.85 -11.57
CA LYS A 184 8.96 -10.74 -12.05
C LYS A 184 7.77 -10.87 -11.09
N PRO A 185 7.94 -11.22 -9.80
CA PRO A 185 6.81 -11.33 -8.88
C PRO A 185 6.09 -9.99 -8.65
N SER A 186 6.84 -8.88 -8.58
CA SER A 186 6.27 -7.55 -8.40
C SER A 186 5.45 -7.10 -9.62
N CYS A 187 5.99 -7.27 -10.83
CA CYS A 187 5.32 -6.94 -12.07
C CYS A 187 4.09 -7.82 -12.28
N LYS A 188 4.17 -9.13 -12.02
CA LYS A 188 3.02 -10.03 -12.09
C LYS A 188 1.90 -9.59 -11.14
N SER A 189 2.22 -9.35 -9.87
CA SER A 189 1.23 -8.88 -8.88
C SER A 189 0.60 -7.55 -9.30
N ALA A 190 1.39 -6.63 -9.85
CA ALA A 190 0.90 -5.34 -10.33
C ALA A 190 -0.01 -5.49 -11.56
N THR A 191 0.38 -6.34 -12.52
CA THR A 191 -0.46 -6.71 -13.68
C THR A 191 -1.80 -7.29 -13.25
N ASP A 192 -1.79 -8.27 -12.34
CA ASP A 192 -2.99 -8.92 -11.85
C ASP A 192 -3.96 -7.92 -11.20
N ALA A 193 -3.42 -6.95 -10.44
CA ALA A 193 -4.22 -5.87 -9.85
C ALA A 193 -4.83 -4.93 -10.91
N VAL A 194 -4.06 -4.50 -11.91
CA VAL A 194 -4.58 -3.62 -12.98
C VAL A 194 -5.62 -4.35 -13.83
N VAL A 195 -5.39 -5.62 -14.16
CA VAL A 195 -6.33 -6.47 -14.90
C VAL A 195 -7.61 -6.69 -14.09
N ALA A 196 -7.53 -6.87 -12.76
CA ALA A 196 -8.72 -6.98 -11.92
C ALA A 196 -9.57 -5.71 -11.95
N VAL A 197 -8.95 -4.52 -11.85
CA VAL A 197 -9.66 -3.23 -12.00
C VAL A 197 -10.25 -3.12 -13.41
N GLY A 198 -9.50 -3.49 -14.44
CA GLY A 198 -9.95 -3.50 -15.82
C GLY A 198 -11.12 -4.43 -16.08
N ARG A 199 -11.17 -5.60 -15.44
CA ARG A 199 -12.32 -6.51 -15.48
C ARG A 199 -13.55 -5.87 -14.83
N GLN A 200 -13.37 -5.30 -13.64
CA GLN A 200 -14.47 -4.75 -12.85
C GLN A 200 -15.07 -3.47 -13.46
N LYS A 201 -14.22 -2.61 -14.04
CA LYS A 201 -14.62 -1.26 -14.48
C LYS A 201 -14.66 -1.12 -16.00
N CYS A 202 -13.80 -1.83 -16.71
CA CYS A 202 -13.54 -1.61 -18.13
C CYS A 202 -14.02 -2.75 -19.03
N GLY A 203 -14.69 -3.76 -18.47
CA GLY A 203 -15.20 -4.90 -19.21
C GLY A 203 -14.11 -5.79 -19.81
N TRP A 204 -12.89 -5.79 -19.26
CA TRP A 204 -11.79 -6.60 -19.78
C TRP A 204 -11.94 -8.08 -19.41
N GLY A 205 -12.92 -8.77 -19.97
CA GLY A 205 -12.99 -10.24 -19.89
C GLY A 205 -14.26 -10.80 -19.29
N SER A 206 -15.39 -10.59 -19.97
CA SER A 206 -16.59 -11.42 -19.83
C SER A 206 -16.99 -12.11 -21.15
N GLY A 207 -16.07 -12.18 -22.11
CA GLY A 207 -16.30 -12.82 -23.42
C GLY A 207 -15.22 -13.85 -23.75
N SER A 208 -15.36 -15.06 -23.21
CA SER A 208 -14.88 -16.32 -23.79
C SER A 208 -15.80 -17.43 -23.29
#